data_AF-A0A2V7KHJ5-F1
#
_entry.id   AF-A0A2V7KHJ5-F1
#
_cell.length_a   1.000
_cell.length_b   1.000
_cell.length_c   1.000
_cell.angle_alpha   90.00
_cell.angle_beta   90.00
_cell.angle_gamma   90.00
#
_symmetry.space_group_name_H-M   'P 1'
#
loop_
_entity.id
_entity.type
_entity.pdbx_description
1 polymer ?
#
loop_
_entity_poly.entity_id
_entity_poly.type
_entity_poly.pdbx_seq_one_letter_code
_entity_poly.pdbx_strand_id
1 'polypeptide(L)'
;MRPLSIFGWALVSLLGAAAFGVLALARGETISAAWLLIAAVCTYAVAYRFYSKFLANKVFGLDPRRATPAERFNNGHDFVPTNRWVLFGHHFAAIAGAGPLVGPVLAAQFGFLPGTLWLVIGVVLGGAVQDFTILFCSLRRDGKSLGQMAKEEVSKVTGVTAMIAVLAIMIILLAVLALIV
;
A
#
# COMPACT_ATOMS: atom_id res chain seq x y z
N MET A 1 26.87 -3.13 1.36
CA MET A 1 26.23 -2.62 2.60
C MET A 1 27.28 -2.60 3.69
N ARG A 2 27.29 -1.62 4.62
CA ARG A 2 28.26 -1.61 5.73
C ARG A 2 27.94 -2.78 6.69
N PRO A 3 28.93 -3.45 7.30
CA PRO A 3 28.70 -4.64 8.14
C PRO A 3 27.74 -4.36 9.30
N LEU A 4 27.80 -3.17 9.90
CA LEU A 4 26.87 -2.72 10.94
C LEU A 4 25.39 -2.70 10.49
N SER A 5 25.14 -2.37 9.22
CA SER A 5 23.78 -2.36 8.67
C SER A 5 23.25 -3.77 8.44
N ILE A 6 24.11 -4.73 8.12
CA ILE A 6 23.73 -6.14 7.94
C ILE A 6 23.27 -6.70 9.30
N PHE A 7 24.01 -6.40 10.36
CA PHE A 7 23.65 -6.82 11.72
C PHE A 7 22.31 -6.24 12.18
N GLY A 8 22.04 -4.95 11.88
CA GLY A 8 20.76 -4.31 12.18
C GLY A 8 19.57 -4.94 11.45
N TRP A 9 19.70 -5.23 10.14
CA TRP A 9 18.62 -5.88 9.40
C TRP A 9 18.44 -7.35 9.80
N ALA A 10 19.52 -8.05 10.14
CA ALA A 10 19.44 -9.40 10.68
C ALA A 10 18.67 -9.43 12.01
N LEU A 11 18.91 -8.46 12.90
CA LEU A 11 18.17 -8.32 14.15
C LEU A 11 16.68 -8.06 13.91
N VAL A 12 16.34 -7.16 12.98
CA VAL A 12 14.94 -6.86 12.62
C VAL A 12 14.22 -8.09 12.05
N SER A 13 14.89 -8.85 11.18
CA SER A 13 14.34 -10.08 10.62
C SER A 13 14.19 -11.19 11.68
N LEU A 14 15.16 -11.33 12.59
CA LEU A 14 15.08 -12.28 13.70
C LEU A 14 13.96 -11.94 14.68
N LEU A 15 13.78 -10.66 15.00
CA LEU A 15 12.67 -10.19 15.84
C LEU A 15 11.31 -10.46 15.18
N GLY A 16 11.17 -10.21 13.87
CA GLY A 16 9.96 -10.54 13.13
C GLY A 16 9.67 -12.05 13.12
N ALA A 17 10.69 -12.88 12.89
CA ALA A 17 10.57 -14.33 12.91
C ALA A 17 10.20 -14.86 14.30
N ALA A 18 10.81 -14.32 15.36
CA ALA A 18 10.47 -14.65 16.74
C ALA A 18 9.03 -14.24 17.09
N ALA A 19 8.57 -13.06 16.65
CA ALA A 19 7.21 -12.60 16.88
C ALA A 19 6.17 -13.50 16.18
N PHE A 20 6.42 -13.91 14.93
CA PHE A 20 5.58 -14.91 14.26
C PHE A 20 5.64 -16.28 14.94
N GLY A 21 6.81 -16.68 15.44
CA GLY A 21 6.98 -17.93 16.20
C GLY A 21 6.15 -17.94 17.48
N VAL A 22 6.17 -16.86 18.25
CA VAL A 22 5.31 -16.69 19.44
C VAL A 22 3.84 -16.73 19.04
N LEU A 23 3.45 -16.03 17.96
CA LEU A 23 2.06 -16.02 17.47
C LEU A 23 1.57 -17.42 17.03
N ALA A 24 2.46 -18.25 16.47
CA ALA A 24 2.13 -19.58 15.99
C ALA A 24 2.07 -20.64 17.10
N LEU A 25 2.90 -20.48 18.15
CA LEU A 25 3.05 -21.44 19.24
C LEU A 25 2.16 -21.13 20.45
N ALA A 26 1.81 -19.87 20.70
CA ALA A 26 0.90 -19.47 21.77
C ALA A 26 -0.56 -19.79 21.39
N ARG A 27 -0.94 -21.07 21.45
CA ARG A 27 -2.33 -21.52 21.31
C ARG A 27 -2.94 -21.69 22.70
N GLY A 28 -3.79 -20.75 23.12
CA GLY A 28 -4.58 -20.85 24.36
C GLY A 28 -4.42 -19.68 25.34
N GLU A 29 -3.41 -18.82 25.17
CA GLU A 29 -3.26 -17.58 25.94
C GLU A 29 -3.80 -16.36 25.17
N THR A 30 -4.12 -15.29 25.88
CA THR A 30 -4.48 -13.99 25.28
C THR A 30 -3.28 -13.45 24.50
N ILE A 31 -3.26 -13.66 23.19
CA ILE A 31 -2.18 -13.19 22.32
C ILE A 31 -2.11 -11.66 22.43
N SER A 32 -1.02 -11.14 22.99
CA SER A 32 -0.79 -9.70 23.10
C SER A 32 -0.68 -9.09 21.70
N ALA A 33 -1.49 -8.05 21.45
CA ALA A 33 -1.46 -7.28 20.21
C ALA A 33 -0.07 -6.70 19.89
N ALA A 34 0.80 -6.56 20.90
CA ALA A 34 2.19 -6.15 20.71
C ALA A 34 2.96 -7.09 19.77
N TRP A 35 2.75 -8.40 19.85
CA TRP A 35 3.45 -9.37 18.99
C TRP A 35 3.05 -9.25 17.53
N LEU A 36 1.76 -9.01 17.27
CA LEU A 36 1.27 -8.71 15.92
C LEU A 36 1.90 -7.45 15.34
N LEU A 37 1.92 -6.37 16.13
CA LEU A 37 2.49 -5.09 15.72
C LEU A 37 3.97 -5.23 15.41
N ILE A 38 4.73 -5.90 16.26
CA ILE A 38 6.17 -6.16 16.05
C ILE A 38 6.37 -6.98 14.77
N ALA A 39 5.62 -8.08 14.59
CA ALA A 39 5.71 -8.91 13.39
C ALA A 39 5.41 -8.13 12.10
N ALA A 40 4.35 -7.32 12.11
CA ALA A 40 3.97 -6.48 10.97
C ALA A 40 5.02 -5.40 10.68
N VAL A 41 5.46 -4.64 11.68
CA VAL A 41 6.45 -3.56 11.52
C VAL A 41 7.78 -4.11 11.02
N CYS A 42 8.27 -5.21 11.59
CA CYS A 42 9.50 -5.86 11.13
C CYS A 42 9.37 -6.31 9.67
N THR A 43 8.24 -6.93 9.30
CA THR A 43 8.00 -7.39 7.92
C THR A 43 7.94 -6.22 6.95
N TYR A 44 7.20 -5.16 7.28
CA TYR A 44 7.07 -3.97 6.44
C TYR A 44 8.40 -3.21 6.33
N ALA A 45 9.21 -3.16 7.38
CA ALA A 45 10.54 -2.55 7.32
C ALA A 45 11.47 -3.31 6.34
N VAL A 46 11.48 -4.64 6.40
CA VAL A 46 12.26 -5.49 5.50
C VAL A 46 11.75 -5.34 4.06
N ALA A 47 10.43 -5.44 3.85
CA ALA A 47 9.81 -5.26 2.54
C ALA A 47 10.11 -3.88 1.94
N TYR A 48 9.96 -2.82 2.73
CA TYR A 48 10.29 -1.46 2.31
C TYR A 48 11.77 -1.34 1.92
N ARG A 49 12.68 -1.97 2.65
CA ARG A 49 14.11 -1.85 2.34
C ARG A 49 14.52 -2.58 1.07
N PHE A 50 14.10 -3.84 0.93
CA PHE A 50 14.58 -4.72 -0.13
C PHE A 50 13.63 -4.77 -1.32
N TYR A 51 12.35 -5.02 -1.07
CA TYR A 51 11.36 -5.23 -2.11
C TYR A 51 10.96 -3.92 -2.80
N SER A 52 10.69 -2.84 -2.04
CA SER A 52 10.39 -1.54 -2.66
C SER A 52 11.55 -1.02 -3.49
N LYS A 53 12.80 -1.24 -3.04
CA LYS A 53 14.00 -0.84 -3.77
C LYS A 53 14.18 -1.65 -5.05
N PHE A 54 13.87 -2.94 -5.02
CA PHE A 54 13.84 -3.78 -6.21
C PHE A 54 12.80 -3.26 -7.21
N LEU A 55 11.57 -3.00 -6.75
CA LEU A 55 10.50 -2.43 -7.57
C LEU A 55 10.91 -1.10 -8.21
N ALA A 56 11.37 -0.16 -7.38
CA ALA A 56 11.74 1.19 -7.79
C ALA A 56 12.85 1.21 -8.85
N ASN A 57 13.90 0.39 -8.69
CA ASN A 57 15.08 0.46 -9.55
C ASN A 57 15.06 -0.54 -10.72
N LYS A 58 14.61 -1.78 -10.49
CA LYS A 58 14.67 -2.85 -11.49
C LYS A 58 13.39 -2.98 -12.31
N VAL A 59 12.22 -2.81 -11.69
CA VAL A 59 10.93 -2.96 -12.39
C VAL A 59 10.51 -1.65 -13.05
N PHE A 60 10.49 -0.57 -12.27
CA PHE A 60 9.95 0.72 -12.71
C PHE A 60 11.01 1.71 -13.20
N GLY A 61 12.26 1.56 -12.78
CA GLY A 61 13.36 2.42 -13.22
C GLY A 61 13.10 3.90 -12.92
N LEU A 62 12.86 4.23 -11.65
CA LEU A 62 12.67 5.61 -11.20
C LEU A 62 13.94 6.44 -11.45
N ASP A 63 13.79 7.57 -12.17
CA ASP A 63 14.87 8.55 -12.34
C ASP A 63 14.59 9.76 -11.43
N PRO A 64 15.46 10.03 -10.42
CA PRO A 64 15.29 11.19 -9.54
C PRO A 64 15.48 12.54 -10.25
N ARG A 65 16.01 12.56 -11.48
CA ARG A 65 16.19 13.80 -12.26
C ARG A 65 14.96 14.18 -13.07
N ARG A 66 13.93 13.32 -13.11
CA ARG A 66 12.71 13.58 -13.86
C ARG A 66 11.73 14.38 -13.01
N ALA A 67 11.47 15.62 -13.42
CA ALA A 67 10.48 16.47 -12.78
C ALA A 67 9.08 15.84 -12.85
N THR A 68 8.32 15.97 -11.76
CA THR A 68 6.93 15.48 -11.68
C THR A 68 5.98 16.41 -12.45
N PRO A 69 4.76 15.96 -12.82
CA PRO A 69 3.77 16.84 -13.44
C PRO A 69 3.47 18.10 -12.60
N ALA A 70 3.50 17.97 -11.27
CA ALA A 70 3.33 19.09 -10.35
C ALA A 70 4.40 20.18 -10.54
N GLU A 71 5.65 19.79 -10.75
CA GLU A 71 6.76 20.71 -11.01
C GLU A 71 6.79 21.23 -12.45
N ARG A 72 6.37 20.40 -13.42
CA ARG A 72 6.40 20.75 -14.85
C ARG A 72 5.32 21.77 -15.23
N PHE A 73 4.08 21.56 -14.79
CA PHE A 73 2.96 22.43 -15.16
C PHE A 73 2.74 23.57 -14.18
N ASN A 74 2.94 23.32 -12.87
CA ASN A 74 2.84 24.28 -11.76
C ASN A 74 1.81 25.41 -11.98
N ASN A 75 0.55 25.04 -12.20
CA ASN A 75 -0.50 25.98 -12.59
C ASN A 75 -1.22 26.65 -11.40
N GLY A 76 -0.81 26.33 -10.16
CA GLY A 76 -1.39 26.90 -8.95
C GLY A 76 -2.78 26.37 -8.57
N HIS A 77 -3.36 25.46 -9.38
CA HIS A 77 -4.69 24.90 -9.16
C HIS A 77 -4.66 23.36 -9.18
N ASP A 78 -4.44 22.75 -10.34
CA ASP A 78 -4.44 21.28 -10.49
C ASP A 78 -3.06 20.66 -10.23
N PHE A 79 -1.99 21.44 -10.47
CA PHE A 79 -0.60 21.03 -10.33
C PHE A 79 0.10 22.01 -9.40
N VAL A 80 0.31 21.61 -8.15
CA VAL A 80 1.00 22.42 -7.14
C VAL A 80 2.06 21.57 -6.44
N PRO A 81 3.35 21.94 -6.52
CA PRO A 81 4.40 21.29 -5.76
C PRO A 81 4.10 21.37 -4.26
N THR A 82 3.84 20.22 -3.65
CA THR A 82 3.44 20.11 -2.25
C THR A 82 4.49 19.34 -1.45
N ASN A 83 4.62 19.65 -0.17
CA ASN A 83 5.52 18.92 0.72
C ASN A 83 5.14 17.43 0.78
N ARG A 84 6.13 16.54 0.62
CA ARG A 84 5.98 15.08 0.67
C ARG A 84 5.24 14.56 1.91
N TRP A 85 5.40 15.21 3.07
CA TRP A 85 4.75 14.78 4.30
C TRP A 85 3.25 15.05 4.28
N VAL A 86 2.85 16.17 3.68
CA VAL A 86 1.45 16.54 3.49
C VAL A 86 0.82 15.63 2.44
N LEU A 87 1.52 15.35 1.34
CA LEU A 87 1.05 14.43 0.31
C LEU A 87 0.86 13.01 0.86
N PHE A 88 1.80 12.54 1.69
CA PHE A 88 1.67 11.27 2.40
C PHE A 88 0.44 11.24 3.30
N GLY A 89 0.17 12.32 4.05
CA GLY A 89 -1.04 12.43 4.87
C GLY A 89 -2.33 12.31 4.06
N HIS A 90 -2.42 12.95 2.90
CA HIS A 90 -3.58 12.84 2.00
C HIS A 90 -3.76 11.41 1.47
N HIS A 91 -2.68 10.77 1.02
CA HIS A 91 -2.75 9.38 0.56
C HIS A 91 -3.12 8.42 1.69
N PHE A 92 -2.56 8.63 2.89
CA PHE A 92 -2.90 7.83 4.06
C PHE A 92 -4.38 7.99 4.43
N ALA A 93 -4.88 9.23 4.50
CA ALA A 93 -6.29 9.51 4.79
C ALA A 93 -7.24 8.88 3.75
N ALA A 94 -6.86 8.88 2.48
CA ALA A 94 -7.66 8.28 1.40
C ALA A 94 -7.79 6.75 1.52
N ILE A 95 -6.81 6.07 2.13
CA ILE A 95 -6.80 4.59 2.27
C ILE A 95 -7.28 4.15 3.66
N ALA A 96 -7.11 5.00 4.68
CA ALA A 96 -7.43 4.70 6.08
C ALA A 96 -8.94 4.60 6.40
N GLY A 97 -9.82 4.50 5.39
CA GLY A 97 -11.28 4.42 5.53
C GLY A 97 -11.80 3.10 6.15
N ALA A 98 -12.83 2.49 5.56
CA ALA A 98 -13.43 1.27 6.10
C ALA A 98 -12.50 0.03 6.12
N GLY A 99 -11.43 0.04 5.32
CA GLY A 99 -10.52 -1.10 5.13
C GLY A 99 -9.88 -1.60 6.43
N PRO A 100 -9.20 -0.74 7.21
CA PRO A 100 -8.61 -1.11 8.50
C PRO A 100 -9.62 -1.57 9.56
N LEU A 101 -10.89 -1.19 9.45
CA LEU A 101 -11.94 -1.56 10.41
C LEU A 101 -12.55 -2.93 10.08
N VAL A 102 -12.97 -3.12 8.83
CA VAL A 102 -13.70 -4.33 8.41
C VAL A 102 -12.75 -5.47 8.03
N GLY A 103 -11.61 -5.15 7.42
CA GLY A 103 -10.66 -6.13 6.90
C GLY A 103 -10.15 -7.12 7.95
N PRO A 104 -9.64 -6.67 9.12
CA PRO A 104 -9.18 -7.57 10.17
C PRO A 104 -10.29 -8.44 10.76
N VAL A 105 -11.51 -7.90 10.89
CA VAL A 105 -12.66 -8.65 11.41
C VAL A 105 -13.06 -9.77 10.45
N LEU A 106 -13.10 -9.50 9.14
CA LEU A 106 -13.36 -10.52 8.13
C LEU A 106 -12.23 -11.56 8.07
N ALA A 107 -10.97 -11.13 8.16
CA ALA A 107 -9.82 -12.04 8.12
C ALA A 107 -9.78 -12.97 9.36
N ALA A 108 -10.17 -12.47 10.52
CA ALA A 108 -10.19 -13.24 11.77
C ALA A 108 -11.19 -14.42 11.72
N GLN A 109 -12.22 -14.36 10.88
CA GLN A 109 -13.18 -15.46 10.71
C GLN A 109 -12.53 -16.74 10.16
N PHE A 110 -11.43 -16.61 9.40
CA PHE A 110 -10.65 -17.74 8.89
C PHE A 110 -9.57 -18.22 9.87
N GLY A 111 -9.53 -17.64 11.07
CA GLY A 111 -8.53 -17.90 12.11
C GLY A 111 -7.52 -16.75 12.24
N PHE A 112 -7.07 -16.52 13.48
CA PHE A 112 -6.24 -15.37 13.83
C PHE A 112 -4.85 -15.36 13.16
N LEU A 113 -4.15 -16.50 13.18
CA LEU A 113 -2.85 -16.67 12.55
C LEU A 113 -2.91 -16.58 11.01
N PRO A 114 -3.77 -17.36 10.30
CA PRO A 114 -3.87 -17.25 8.84
C PRO A 114 -4.38 -15.88 8.39
N GLY A 115 -5.33 -15.27 9.11
CA GLY A 115 -5.79 -13.91 8.85
C GLY A 115 -4.67 -12.88 8.97
N THR A 116 -3.87 -12.96 10.04
CA THR A 116 -2.71 -12.07 10.23
C THR A 116 -1.67 -12.24 9.13
N LEU A 117 -1.30 -13.48 8.80
CA LEU A 117 -0.33 -13.75 7.74
C LEU A 117 -0.82 -13.22 6.39
N TRP A 118 -2.09 -13.43 6.06
CA TRP A 118 -2.70 -12.90 4.86
C TRP A 118 -2.64 -11.37 4.81
N LEU A 119 -2.96 -10.69 5.92
CA LEU A 119 -2.90 -9.22 5.98
C LEU A 119 -1.47 -8.69 5.80
N VAL A 120 -0.50 -9.26 6.51
CA VAL A 120 0.89 -8.79 6.46
C VAL A 120 1.53 -9.09 5.10
N ILE A 121 1.38 -10.33 4.61
CA ILE A 121 2.01 -10.77 3.35
C ILE A 121 1.28 -10.16 2.15
N GLY A 122 -0.06 -10.17 2.16
CA GLY A 122 -0.89 -9.67 1.07
C GLY A 122 -0.69 -8.17 0.81
N VAL A 123 -0.52 -7.36 1.85
CA VAL A 123 -0.18 -5.94 1.70
C VAL A 123 1.18 -5.76 1.03
N VAL A 124 2.19 -6.56 1.40
CA VAL A 124 3.54 -6.43 0.83
C VAL A 124 3.59 -6.83 -0.64
N LEU A 125 2.96 -7.95 -0.99
CA LEU A 125 3.06 -8.53 -2.34
C LEU A 125 2.04 -7.95 -3.32
N GLY A 126 0.84 -7.65 -2.84
CA GLY A 126 -0.28 -7.20 -3.67
C GLY A 126 -0.56 -5.71 -3.49
N GLY A 127 -1.05 -5.32 -2.32
CA GLY A 127 -1.60 -3.98 -2.08
C GLY A 127 -0.60 -2.86 -2.36
N ALA A 128 0.55 -2.87 -1.69
CA ALA A 128 1.58 -1.85 -1.85
C ALA A 128 2.15 -1.81 -3.28
N VAL A 129 2.24 -2.97 -3.95
CA VAL A 129 2.72 -3.08 -5.34
C VAL A 129 1.70 -2.46 -6.29
N GLN A 130 0.42 -2.78 -6.12
CA GLN A 130 -0.66 -2.25 -6.94
C GLN A 130 -0.74 -0.72 -6.81
N ASP A 131 -0.74 -0.19 -5.58
CA ASP A 131 -0.78 1.25 -5.33
C ASP A 131 0.42 1.96 -5.95
N PHE A 132 1.63 1.40 -5.75
CA PHE A 132 2.84 1.94 -6.35
C PHE A 132 2.78 1.93 -7.89
N THR A 133 2.25 0.86 -8.48
CA THR A 133 2.12 0.71 -9.93
C THR A 133 1.16 1.75 -10.52
N ILE A 134 -0.02 1.91 -9.92
CA ILE A 134 -1.04 2.85 -10.40
C ILE A 134 -0.53 4.29 -10.26
N LEU A 135 0.07 4.64 -9.12
CA LEU A 135 0.64 5.96 -8.89
C LEU A 135 1.74 6.28 -9.92
N PHE A 136 2.66 5.34 -10.13
CA PHE A 136 3.74 5.50 -11.10
C PHE A 136 3.20 5.66 -12.53
N CYS A 137 2.21 4.86 -12.92
CA CYS A 137 1.58 4.96 -14.23
C CYS A 137 0.88 6.31 -14.41
N SER A 138 0.13 6.78 -13.40
CA SER A 138 -0.55 8.07 -13.42
C SER A 138 0.45 9.23 -13.52
N LEU A 139 1.52 9.23 -12.72
CA LEU A 139 2.58 10.24 -12.79
C LEU A 139 3.27 10.31 -14.16
N ARG A 140 3.35 9.19 -14.88
CA ARG A 140 3.91 9.15 -16.24
C ARG A 140 2.96 9.68 -17.31
N ARG A 141 1.65 9.78 -17.02
CA ARG A 141 0.62 10.33 -17.90
C ARG A 141 0.04 11.62 -17.31
N ASP A 142 0.90 12.48 -16.79
CA ASP A 142 0.52 13.81 -16.32
C ASP A 142 -0.58 13.83 -15.23
N GLY A 143 -0.62 12.81 -14.37
CA GLY A 143 -1.60 12.72 -13.27
C GLY A 143 -3.00 12.28 -13.69
N LYS A 144 -3.16 11.68 -14.87
CA LYS A 144 -4.46 11.19 -15.35
C LYS A 144 -5.04 10.10 -14.45
N SER A 145 -6.38 10.08 -14.38
CA SER A 145 -7.14 9.05 -13.68
C SER A 145 -7.02 7.69 -14.38
N LEU A 146 -7.26 6.61 -13.64
CA LEU A 146 -7.18 5.24 -14.17
C LEU A 146 -8.11 5.02 -15.37
N GLY A 147 -9.33 5.57 -15.31
CA GLY A 147 -10.28 5.48 -16.42
C GLY A 147 -9.82 6.23 -17.68
N GLN A 148 -9.20 7.41 -17.51
CA GLN A 148 -8.64 8.15 -18.62
C GLN A 148 -7.42 7.45 -19.22
N MET A 149 -6.55 6.87 -18.39
CA MET A 149 -5.42 6.04 -18.87
C MET A 149 -5.92 4.83 -19.65
N ALA A 150 -6.94 4.11 -19.15
CA ALA A 150 -7.52 2.96 -19.85
C ALA A 150 -8.16 3.35 -21.20
N LYS A 151 -8.73 4.56 -21.28
CA LYS A 151 -9.29 5.11 -22.51
C LYS A 151 -8.24 5.33 -23.61
N GLU A 152 -7.07 5.84 -23.20
CA GLU A 152 -5.99 6.22 -24.11
C GLU A 152 -5.14 5.02 -24.56
N GLU A 153 -4.91 4.05 -23.67
CA GLU A 153 -4.01 2.92 -23.92
C GLU A 153 -4.73 1.68 -24.51
N VAL A 154 -6.02 1.47 -24.21
CA VAL A 154 -6.75 0.27 -24.65
C VAL A 154 -7.82 0.61 -25.69
N SER A 155 -8.89 1.28 -25.28
CA SER A 155 -9.96 1.71 -26.18
C SER A 155 -10.91 2.69 -25.49
N LYS A 156 -11.67 3.45 -26.28
CA LYS A 156 -12.73 4.33 -25.75
C LYS A 156 -13.75 3.57 -24.91
N VAL A 157 -14.14 2.35 -25.31
CA VAL A 157 -15.10 1.52 -24.59
C VAL A 157 -14.53 1.10 -23.24
N THR A 158 -13.29 0.59 -23.23
CA THR A 158 -12.59 0.19 -21.99
C THR A 158 -12.48 1.34 -21.00
N GLY A 159 -12.15 2.54 -21.48
CA GLY A 159 -12.08 3.73 -20.64
C GLY A 159 -13.41 4.11 -20.00
N VAL A 160 -14.50 4.11 -20.78
CA VAL A 160 -15.85 4.40 -20.26
C VAL A 160 -16.28 3.34 -19.24
N THR A 161 -16.11 2.06 -19.55
CA THR A 161 -16.42 0.97 -18.62
C THR A 161 -15.60 1.09 -17.33
N ALA A 162 -14.31 1.41 -17.42
CA ALA A 162 -13.46 1.61 -16.25
C ALA A 162 -13.92 2.78 -15.39
N MET A 163 -14.31 3.92 -16.00
CA MET A 163 -14.85 5.06 -15.25
C MET A 163 -16.16 4.71 -14.52
N ILE A 164 -17.08 4.00 -15.18
CA ILE A 164 -18.33 3.54 -14.57
C ILE A 164 -18.05 2.55 -13.43
N ALA A 165 -17.14 1.59 -13.66
CA ALA A 165 -16.76 0.61 -12.65
C ALA A 165 -16.14 1.27 -11.41
N VAL A 166 -15.21 2.22 -11.59
CA VAL A 166 -14.61 2.97 -10.48
C VAL A 166 -15.68 3.75 -9.72
N LEU A 167 -16.61 4.42 -10.42
CA LEU A 167 -17.72 5.13 -9.78
C LEU A 167 -18.60 4.17 -8.97
N ALA A 168 -18.98 3.03 -9.53
CA ALA A 168 -19.78 2.02 -8.85
C ALA A 168 -19.09 1.48 -7.60
N ILE A 169 -17.78 1.17 -7.68
CA ILE A 169 -16.99 0.73 -6.54
C ILE A 169 -16.95 1.82 -5.46
N MET A 170 -16.74 3.09 -5.83
CA MET A 170 -16.75 4.21 -4.88
C MET A 170 -18.10 4.34 -4.16
N ILE A 171 -19.22 4.18 -4.87
CA ILE A 171 -20.56 4.20 -4.27
C ILE A 171 -20.73 3.04 -3.27
N ILE A 172 -20.32 1.83 -3.64
CA ILE A 172 -20.40 0.66 -2.76
C ILE A 172 -19.57 0.89 -1.49
N LEU A 173 -18.35 1.39 -1.62
CA LEU A 173 -17.48 1.67 -0.48
C LEU A 173 -18.06 2.74 0.45
N LEU A 174 -18.63 3.81 -0.09
CA LEU A 174 -19.31 4.85 0.70
C LEU A 174 -20.56 4.31 1.39
N ALA A 175 -21.35 3.46 0.72
CA ALA A 175 -22.54 2.85 1.30
C ALA A 175 -22.18 1.92 2.47
N VAL A 176 -21.11 1.11 2.34
CA VAL A 176 -20.62 0.25 3.43
C VAL A 176 -20.09 1.09 4.59
N LEU A 177 -19.35 2.18 4.31
CA LEU A 177 -18.88 3.09 5.35
C LEU A 177 -20.07 3.71 6.13
N ALA A 178 -21.10 4.16 5.42
CA ALA A 178 -22.32 4.74 6.01
C ALA A 178 -23.19 3.71 6.76
N LEU A 179 -23.00 2.41 6.52
CA LEU A 179 -23.67 1.36 7.30
C LEU A 179 -22.98 1.13 8.65
N ILE A 180 -21.67 1.35 8.71
CA ILE A 180 -20.83 1.06 9.89
C ILE A 180 -20.77 2.27 10.85
N VAL A 181 -20.85 3.49 10.32
CA VAL A 181 -20.78 4.77 11.06
C VAL A 181 -22.14 5.45 11.07
#